data_AF-A0A3L6FPM8-F1
#
_entry.id   AF-A0A3L6FPM8-F1
#
_cell.length_a   1.000
_cell.length_b   1.000
_cell.length_c   1.000
_cell.angle_alpha   90.00
_cell.angle_beta   90.00
_cell.angle_gamma   90.00
#
_symmetry.space_group_name_H-M   'P 1'
#
loop_
_entity.id
_entity.type
_entity.pdbx_description
1 polymer ?
#
loop_
_entity_poly.entity_id
_entity_poly.type
_entity_poly.pdbx_seq_one_letter_code
_entity_poly.pdbx_strand_id
1 'polypeptide(L)'
;MFLCYPDEWRTGLKALRADSISILKKAFPELVQEVTRPSNFQDFYIYAFRHCLTEIPAACELLNLVLSFLNNAACKLRLNDYKEAKELCTEVLESDNTNVKALYRRAQAHMHLVDLDLAEADIKKALEIDPDNRDVKMGYKRLKEKVKEYKRRDAKLYGNMISKLSKLEDTEDNVSSL
;
A
#
# COMPACT_ATOMS: atom_id res chain seq x y z
N MET A 1 -6.28 -21.83 39.52
CA MET A 1 -6.90 -22.84 38.64
C MET A 1 -8.32 -22.37 38.36
N PHE A 2 -8.53 -21.61 37.28
CA PHE A 2 -9.86 -21.08 36.92
C PHE A 2 -10.23 -21.64 35.56
N LEU A 3 -11.10 -22.64 35.58
CA LEU A 3 -11.78 -23.20 34.42
C LEU A 3 -13.13 -22.46 34.32
N CYS A 4 -13.27 -21.55 33.35
CA CYS A 4 -14.56 -20.97 32.93
C CYS A 4 -14.60 -21.05 31.40
N TYR A 5 -15.04 -22.21 30.88
CA TYR A 5 -16.36 -22.49 30.31
C TYR A 5 -16.55 -21.95 28.87
N PRO A 6 -16.28 -22.78 27.84
CA PRO A 6 -16.60 -22.51 26.42
C PRO A 6 -18.06 -22.15 26.11
N ASP A 7 -18.99 -22.36 27.04
CA ASP A 7 -20.43 -22.14 26.88
C ASP A 7 -20.86 -20.67 27.03
N GLU A 8 -20.10 -19.85 27.74
CA GLU A 8 -20.40 -18.42 27.91
C GLU A 8 -20.22 -17.64 26.59
N TRP A 9 -19.25 -18.07 25.78
CA TRP A 9 -18.97 -17.54 24.43
C TRP A 9 -20.14 -17.75 23.47
N ARG A 10 -20.73 -18.95 23.43
CA ARG A 10 -21.91 -19.25 22.59
C ARG A 10 -23.12 -18.41 22.99
N THR A 11 -23.21 -18.05 24.26
CA THR A 11 -24.27 -17.19 24.80
C THR A 11 -24.04 -15.73 24.42
N GLY A 12 -22.79 -15.24 24.48
CA GLY A 12 -22.41 -13.88 24.05
C GLY A 12 -22.59 -13.64 22.54
N LEU A 13 -22.21 -14.62 21.70
CA LEU A 13 -22.40 -14.53 20.25
C LEU A 13 -23.87 -14.58 19.83
N LYS A 14 -24.68 -15.38 20.53
CA LYS A 14 -26.15 -15.39 20.37
C LYS A 14 -26.78 -14.08 20.83
N ALA A 15 -26.25 -13.44 21.88
CA ALA A 15 -26.71 -12.13 22.34
C ALA A 15 -26.39 -11.00 21.35
N LEU A 16 -25.25 -11.08 20.67
CA LEU A 16 -24.82 -10.11 19.63
C LEU A 16 -25.43 -10.37 18.25
N ARG A 17 -26.10 -11.51 18.03
CA ARG A 17 -26.66 -11.94 16.73
C ARG A 17 -25.66 -11.80 15.56
N ALA A 18 -24.37 -12.02 15.82
CA ALA A 18 -23.30 -11.82 14.84
C ALA A 18 -22.83 -13.17 14.26
N ASP A 19 -23.72 -13.82 13.52
CA ASP A 19 -23.51 -15.12 12.89
C ASP A 19 -22.89 -15.03 11.48
N SER A 20 -22.59 -13.83 10.98
CA SER A 20 -21.90 -13.61 9.72
C SER A 20 -20.86 -12.50 9.79
N ILE A 21 -19.79 -12.63 9.00
CA ILE A 21 -18.68 -11.65 8.88
C ILE A 21 -19.20 -10.23 8.57
N SER A 22 -20.31 -10.14 7.83
CA SER A 22 -20.99 -8.90 7.47
C SER A 22 -21.59 -8.18 8.68
N ILE A 23 -22.14 -8.93 9.64
CA ILE A 23 -22.73 -8.37 10.87
C ILE A 23 -21.62 -7.96 11.85
N LEU A 24 -20.56 -8.76 11.94
CA LEU A 24 -19.41 -8.47 12.79
C LEU A 24 -18.69 -7.19 12.36
N LYS A 25 -18.53 -6.98 11.04
CA LYS A 25 -18.00 -5.72 10.47
C LYS A 25 -18.87 -4.50 10.77
N LYS A 26 -20.19 -4.69 10.88
CA LYS A 26 -21.15 -3.61 11.15
C LYS A 26 -21.18 -3.22 12.64
N ALA A 27 -20.97 -4.17 13.55
CA ALA A 27 -20.88 -3.94 14.99
C ALA A 27 -19.48 -3.47 15.46
N PHE A 28 -18.47 -3.61 14.60
CA PHE A 28 -17.08 -3.27 14.90
C PHE A 28 -16.85 -1.81 15.35
N PRO A 29 -17.49 -0.77 14.77
CA PRO A 29 -17.28 0.61 15.19
C PRO A 29 -17.79 0.90 16.61
N GLU A 30 -18.89 0.27 17.01
CA GLU A 30 -19.48 0.39 18.35
C GLU A 30 -18.60 -0.35 19.37
N LEU A 31 -18.07 -1.53 19.00
CA LEU A 31 -17.12 -2.27 19.82
C LEU A 31 -15.83 -1.47 20.07
N VAL A 32 -15.31 -0.80 19.04
CA VAL A 32 -14.11 0.06 19.16
C VAL A 32 -14.40 1.28 20.04
N GLN A 33 -15.58 1.90 19.94
CA GLN A 33 -15.98 3.00 20.83
C GLN A 33 -16.07 2.57 22.30
N GLU A 34 -16.61 1.39 22.57
CA GLU A 34 -16.77 0.88 23.93
C GLU A 34 -15.40 0.49 24.54
N VAL A 35 -14.49 -0.07 23.74
CA VAL A 35 -13.09 -0.37 24.12
C VAL A 35 -12.27 0.90 24.39
N THR A 36 -12.68 2.04 23.85
CA THR A 36 -11.95 3.32 23.99
C THR A 36 -12.40 4.12 25.25
N ARG A 37 -13.41 3.64 26.00
CA ARG A 37 -13.86 4.31 27.23
C ARG A 37 -13.04 3.90 28.46
N PRO A 38 -12.51 4.84 29.27
CA PRO A 38 -11.41 4.53 30.19
C PRO A 38 -11.82 4.03 31.58
N SER A 39 -13.13 3.82 31.84
CA SER A 39 -13.65 3.81 33.21
C SER A 39 -14.15 2.46 33.73
N ASN A 40 -13.78 1.33 33.12
CA ASN A 40 -13.65 0.03 33.77
C ASN A 40 -13.08 -0.95 32.72
N PHE A 41 -12.26 -1.91 33.15
CA PHE A 41 -11.80 -3.05 32.35
C PHE A 41 -10.56 -2.91 31.46
N GLN A 42 -9.42 -2.56 32.05
CA GLN A 42 -8.14 -2.86 31.41
C GLN A 42 -7.86 -4.38 31.40
N ASP A 43 -8.17 -5.11 32.48
CA ASP A 43 -7.70 -6.50 32.61
C ASP A 43 -8.61 -7.56 31.98
N PHE A 44 -9.93 -7.44 32.12
CA PHE A 44 -10.86 -8.45 31.59
C PHE A 44 -10.92 -8.46 30.07
N TYR A 45 -10.95 -7.29 29.42
CA TYR A 45 -11.01 -7.22 27.96
C TYR A 45 -9.65 -7.41 27.30
N ILE A 46 -8.53 -7.04 27.92
CA ILE A 46 -7.21 -7.49 27.42
C ILE A 46 -7.11 -9.02 27.54
N TYR A 47 -7.57 -9.61 28.64
CA TYR A 47 -7.61 -11.05 28.81
C TYR A 47 -8.55 -11.74 27.81
N ALA A 48 -9.78 -11.22 27.64
CA ALA A 48 -10.77 -11.71 26.70
C ALA A 48 -10.36 -11.48 25.24
N PHE A 49 -9.70 -10.36 24.88
CA PHE A 49 -9.14 -10.16 23.54
C PHE A 49 -7.96 -11.11 23.28
N ARG A 50 -7.05 -11.26 24.26
CA ARG A 50 -5.89 -12.13 24.12
C ARG A 50 -6.28 -13.61 24.04
N HIS A 51 -7.40 -14.01 24.67
CA HIS A 51 -7.95 -15.36 24.58
C HIS A 51 -8.99 -15.58 23.45
N CYS A 52 -9.85 -14.63 23.10
CA CYS A 52 -10.72 -14.75 21.90
C CYS A 52 -9.91 -14.90 20.61
N LEU A 53 -8.72 -14.29 20.55
CA LEU A 53 -7.81 -14.44 19.42
C LEU A 53 -7.14 -15.81 19.33
N THR A 54 -7.32 -16.68 20.34
CA THR A 54 -6.83 -18.07 20.24
C THR A 54 -7.76 -19.00 19.44
N GLU A 55 -9.00 -18.58 19.13
CA GLU A 55 -9.88 -19.31 18.19
C GLU A 55 -9.97 -18.67 16.78
N ILE A 56 -9.47 -17.44 16.57
CA ILE A 56 -9.19 -16.85 15.24
C ILE A 56 -7.71 -16.39 15.10
N PRO A 57 -6.71 -17.23 15.46
CA PRO A 57 -5.31 -16.80 15.52
C PRO A 57 -4.77 -16.33 14.16
N ALA A 58 -5.22 -16.96 13.07
CA ALA A 58 -4.77 -16.63 11.72
C ALA A 58 -5.13 -15.20 11.28
N ALA A 59 -6.32 -14.69 11.61
CA ALA A 59 -6.77 -13.37 11.14
C ALA A 59 -6.02 -12.22 11.85
N CYS A 60 -5.67 -12.39 13.12
CA CYS A 60 -4.90 -11.40 13.87
C CYS A 60 -3.41 -11.43 13.58
N GLU A 61 -2.84 -12.62 13.32
CA GLU A 61 -1.47 -12.72 12.80
C GLU A 61 -1.37 -12.03 11.43
N LEU A 62 -2.32 -12.26 10.52
CA LEU A 62 -2.37 -11.60 9.22
C LEU A 62 -2.50 -10.07 9.34
N LEU A 63 -3.36 -9.57 10.24
CA LEU A 63 -3.52 -8.13 10.44
C LEU A 63 -2.25 -7.48 11.00
N ASN A 64 -1.62 -8.09 12.01
CA ASN A 64 -0.37 -7.60 12.58
C ASN A 64 0.78 -7.66 11.57
N LEU A 65 0.82 -8.71 10.75
CA LEU A 65 1.83 -8.89 9.71
C LEU A 65 1.70 -7.84 8.60
N VAL A 66 0.48 -7.59 8.10
CA VAL A 66 0.20 -6.54 7.12
C VAL A 66 0.56 -5.14 7.65
N LEU A 67 0.21 -4.84 8.91
CA LEU A 67 0.57 -3.58 9.54
C LEU A 67 2.09 -3.42 9.71
N SER A 68 2.78 -4.51 10.08
CA SER A 68 4.24 -4.55 10.20
C SER A 68 4.92 -4.27 8.86
N PHE A 69 4.52 -4.97 7.79
CA PHE A 69 5.06 -4.78 6.45
C PHE A 69 4.81 -3.37 5.91
N LEU A 70 3.60 -2.83 6.12
CA LEU A 70 3.29 -1.46 5.75
C LEU A 70 4.22 -0.47 6.47
N ASN A 71 4.37 -0.57 7.78
CA ASN A 71 5.22 0.33 8.55
C ASN A 71 6.69 0.20 8.12
N ASN A 72 7.16 -1.01 7.87
CA ASN A 72 8.51 -1.25 7.36
C ASN A 72 8.71 -0.62 5.97
N ALA A 73 7.76 -0.78 5.06
CA ALA A 73 7.81 -0.14 3.74
C ALA A 73 7.90 1.39 3.84
N ALA A 74 7.16 2.00 4.77
CA ALA A 74 7.26 3.44 5.03
C ALA A 74 8.64 3.87 5.54
N CYS A 75 9.26 3.07 6.41
CA CYS A 75 10.63 3.29 6.87
C CYS A 75 11.63 3.16 5.71
N LYS A 76 11.50 2.12 4.88
CA LYS A 76 12.36 1.90 3.71
C LYS A 76 12.28 3.03 2.70
N LEU A 77 11.07 3.57 2.44
CA LEU A 77 10.90 4.77 1.64
C LEU A 77 11.66 5.99 2.20
N ARG A 78 11.65 6.19 3.52
CA ARG A 78 12.40 7.27 4.17
C ARG A 78 13.90 7.06 4.15
N LEU A 79 14.35 5.81 4.14
CA LEU A 79 15.76 5.43 4.01
C LEU A 79 16.25 5.39 2.56
N ASN A 80 15.40 5.78 1.60
CA ASN A 80 15.66 5.69 0.16
C ASN A 80 15.91 4.26 -0.36
N ASP A 81 15.50 3.24 0.39
CA ASP A 81 15.55 1.86 -0.04
C ASP A 81 14.27 1.48 -0.79
N TYR A 82 14.20 1.92 -2.04
CA TYR A 82 13.01 1.81 -2.85
C TYR A 82 12.73 0.38 -3.32
N LYS A 83 13.77 -0.46 -3.46
CA LYS A 83 13.61 -1.85 -3.90
C LYS A 83 12.90 -2.66 -2.82
N GLU A 84 13.37 -2.57 -1.59
CA GLU A 84 12.79 -3.28 -0.47
C GLU A 84 11.41 -2.73 -0.11
N ALA A 85 11.21 -1.40 -0.18
CA ALA A 85 9.89 -0.81 0.00
C ALA A 85 8.85 -1.36 -0.99
N LYS A 86 9.24 -1.56 -2.26
CA LYS A 86 8.38 -2.14 -3.29
C LYS A 86 8.02 -3.59 -2.95
N GLU A 87 9.01 -4.41 -2.56
CA GLU A 87 8.81 -5.82 -2.21
C GLU A 87 7.85 -5.97 -1.03
N LEU A 88 8.08 -5.23 0.06
CA LEU A 88 7.21 -5.22 1.23
C LEU A 88 5.77 -4.81 0.91
N CYS A 89 5.58 -3.87 -0.02
CA CYS A 89 4.23 -3.49 -0.46
C CYS A 89 3.60 -4.57 -1.35
N THR A 90 4.37 -5.29 -2.16
CA THR A 90 3.87 -6.41 -2.95
C THR A 90 3.36 -7.54 -2.07
N GLU A 91 4.10 -7.92 -1.03
CA GLU A 91 3.66 -8.92 -0.03
C GLU A 91 2.30 -8.55 0.59
N VAL A 92 2.13 -7.27 0.94
CA VAL A 92 0.83 -6.77 1.45
C VAL A 92 -0.27 -6.88 0.40
N LEU A 93 0.04 -6.59 -0.86
CA LEU A 93 -0.93 -6.60 -1.96
C LEU A 93 -1.29 -8.01 -2.46
N GLU A 94 -0.43 -9.01 -2.21
CA GLU A 94 -0.76 -10.42 -2.43
C GLU A 94 -1.83 -10.88 -1.44
N SER A 95 -1.78 -10.37 -0.20
CA SER A 95 -2.79 -10.66 0.84
C SER A 95 -4.04 -9.78 0.71
N ASP A 96 -3.88 -8.49 0.47
CA ASP A 96 -4.93 -7.50 0.32
C ASP A 96 -4.63 -6.59 -0.88
N ASN A 97 -5.09 -7.03 -2.06
CA ASN A 97 -4.85 -6.30 -3.30
C ASN A 97 -5.58 -4.94 -3.38
N THR A 98 -6.44 -4.63 -2.41
CA THR A 98 -7.22 -3.38 -2.32
C THR A 98 -6.62 -2.37 -1.33
N ASN A 99 -5.47 -2.69 -0.74
CA ASN A 99 -4.86 -1.84 0.26
C ASN A 99 -4.32 -0.52 -0.34
N VAL A 100 -5.08 0.57 -0.20
CA VAL A 100 -4.73 1.91 -0.72
C VAL A 100 -3.35 2.38 -0.24
N LYS A 101 -2.98 2.09 1.02
CA LYS A 101 -1.67 2.48 1.58
C LYS A 101 -0.52 1.73 0.92
N ALA A 102 -0.67 0.42 0.68
CA ALA A 102 0.34 -0.39 0.01
C ALA A 102 0.49 0.02 -1.45
N LEU A 103 -0.63 0.21 -2.18
CA LEU A 103 -0.63 0.70 -3.56
C LEU A 103 0.10 2.05 -3.65
N TYR A 104 -0.24 2.98 -2.77
CA TYR A 104 0.38 4.31 -2.80
C TYR A 104 1.88 4.29 -2.47
N ARG A 105 2.29 3.51 -1.46
CA ARG A 105 3.71 3.37 -1.09
C ARG A 105 4.52 2.66 -2.17
N ARG A 106 3.95 1.64 -2.82
CA ARG A 106 4.58 0.96 -3.96
C ARG A 106 4.72 1.89 -5.16
N ALA A 107 3.71 2.71 -5.45
CA ALA A 107 3.82 3.74 -6.47
C ALA A 107 4.93 4.75 -6.18
N GLN A 108 5.09 5.18 -4.92
CA GLN A 108 6.21 6.03 -4.52
C GLN A 108 7.55 5.36 -4.81
N ALA A 109 7.72 4.09 -4.45
CA ALA A 109 8.92 3.33 -4.76
C ALA A 109 9.19 3.25 -6.27
N HIS A 110 8.18 2.91 -7.08
CA HIS A 110 8.28 2.89 -8.54
C HIS A 110 8.66 4.25 -9.13
N MET A 111 8.12 5.35 -8.61
CA MET A 111 8.52 6.69 -9.04
C MET A 111 10.01 6.95 -8.82
N HIS A 112 10.58 6.48 -7.71
CA HIS A 112 12.01 6.63 -7.43
C HIS A 112 12.88 5.69 -8.26
N LEU A 113 12.38 4.50 -8.59
CA LEU A 113 13.04 3.53 -9.48
C LEU A 113 12.85 3.84 -10.98
N VAL A 114 12.09 4.90 -11.31
CA VAL A 114 11.80 5.33 -12.69
C VAL A 114 10.88 4.36 -13.45
N ASP A 115 10.19 3.48 -12.73
CA ASP A 115 9.14 2.61 -13.27
C ASP A 115 7.80 3.38 -13.37
N LEU A 116 7.78 4.46 -14.14
CA LEU A 116 6.68 5.44 -14.09
C LEU A 116 5.32 4.87 -14.52
N ASP A 117 5.31 3.89 -15.44
CA ASP A 117 4.08 3.24 -15.89
C ASP A 117 3.47 2.36 -14.78
N LEU A 118 4.30 1.65 -14.02
CA LEU A 118 3.86 0.84 -12.88
C LEU A 118 3.36 1.74 -11.75
N ALA A 119 4.04 2.87 -11.49
CA ALA A 119 3.56 3.87 -10.55
C ALA A 119 2.18 4.43 -10.95
N GLU A 120 1.94 4.66 -12.24
CA GLU A 120 0.64 5.14 -12.72
C GLU A 120 -0.47 4.10 -12.50
N ALA A 121 -0.19 2.82 -12.76
CA ALA A 121 -1.14 1.75 -12.54
C ALA A 121 -1.56 1.64 -11.06
N ASP A 122 -0.60 1.65 -10.14
CA ASP A 122 -0.87 1.58 -8.70
C ASP A 122 -1.66 2.81 -8.20
N ILE A 123 -1.33 4.02 -8.65
CA ILE A 123 -2.06 5.23 -8.26
C ILE A 123 -3.49 5.23 -8.80
N LYS A 124 -3.70 4.80 -10.04
CA LYS A 124 -5.04 4.69 -10.62
C LYS A 124 -5.90 3.71 -9.83
N LYS A 125 -5.37 2.52 -9.54
CA LYS A 125 -6.06 1.53 -8.72
C LYS A 125 -6.38 2.07 -7.32
N ALA A 126 -5.46 2.81 -6.71
CA ALA A 126 -5.69 3.45 -5.41
C ALA A 126 -6.82 4.48 -5.47
N LEU A 127 -6.92 5.27 -6.54
CA LEU A 127 -7.99 6.26 -6.76
C LEU A 127 -9.33 5.63 -7.17
N GLU A 128 -9.32 4.45 -7.78
CA GLU A 128 -10.54 3.68 -8.04
C GLU A 128 -11.18 3.19 -6.72
N ILE A 129 -10.35 2.83 -5.74
CA ILE A 129 -10.78 2.33 -4.43
C ILE A 129 -11.14 3.49 -3.48
N ASP A 130 -10.31 4.51 -3.41
CA ASP A 130 -10.52 5.71 -2.58
C ASP A 130 -10.36 6.98 -3.44
N PRO A 131 -11.44 7.38 -4.16
CA PRO A 131 -11.40 8.53 -5.05
C PRO A 131 -11.16 9.85 -4.36
N ASP A 132 -11.34 9.95 -3.03
CA ASP A 132 -11.20 11.20 -2.28
C ASP A 132 -9.89 11.34 -1.52
N ASN A 133 -9.01 10.35 -1.66
CA ASN A 133 -7.70 10.35 -1.04
C ASN A 133 -6.83 11.51 -1.52
N ARG A 134 -6.63 12.51 -0.65
CA ARG A 134 -5.86 13.72 -0.96
C ARG A 134 -4.38 13.42 -1.24
N ASP A 135 -3.80 12.49 -0.48
CA ASP A 135 -2.39 12.14 -0.62
C ASP A 135 -2.13 11.45 -1.96
N VAL A 136 -2.99 10.50 -2.35
CA VAL A 136 -2.89 9.80 -3.63
C VAL A 136 -3.11 10.78 -4.80
N LYS A 137 -4.11 11.68 -4.71
CA LYS A 137 -4.33 12.75 -5.71
C LYS A 137 -3.10 13.64 -5.88
N MET A 138 -2.47 14.04 -4.79
CA MET A 138 -1.25 14.85 -4.82
C MET A 138 -0.08 14.06 -5.42
N GLY A 139 0.07 12.78 -5.04
CA GLY A 139 1.06 11.87 -5.63
C GLY A 139 0.88 11.72 -7.13
N TYR A 140 -0.36 11.63 -7.61
CA TYR A 140 -0.65 11.52 -9.05
C TYR A 140 -0.19 12.74 -9.84
N LYS A 141 -0.38 13.94 -9.28
CA LYS A 141 0.14 15.18 -9.89
C LYS A 141 1.66 15.15 -10.02
N ARG A 142 2.36 14.77 -8.94
CA ARG A 142 3.84 14.63 -8.94
C ARG A 142 4.31 13.60 -9.96
N LEU A 143 3.61 12.48 -10.10
CA LEU A 143 3.90 11.47 -11.12
C LEU A 143 3.79 12.06 -12.53
N LYS A 144 2.72 12.79 -12.84
CA LYS A 144 2.53 13.41 -14.16
C LYS A 144 3.60 14.43 -14.50
N GLU A 145 4.05 15.21 -13.52
CA GLU A 145 5.19 16.12 -13.68
C GLU A 145 6.47 15.34 -14.02
N LYS A 146 6.75 14.26 -13.29
CA LYS A 146 7.93 13.41 -13.49
C LYS A 146 7.93 12.73 -14.86
N VAL A 147 6.78 12.21 -15.31
CA VAL A 147 6.61 11.65 -16.66
C VAL A 147 6.88 12.71 -17.75
N LYS A 148 6.36 13.92 -17.56
CA LYS A 148 6.58 15.02 -18.50
C LYS A 148 8.05 15.43 -18.57
N GLU A 149 8.74 15.45 -17.43
CA GLU A 149 10.17 15.71 -17.37
C GLU A 149 10.97 14.63 -18.10
N TYR A 150 10.65 13.35 -17.86
CA TYR A 150 11.32 12.23 -18.51
C TYR A 150 11.17 12.29 -20.04
N LYS A 151 9.95 12.47 -20.53
CA LYS A 151 9.68 12.63 -21.98
C LYS A 151 10.42 13.82 -22.59
N ARG A 152 10.53 14.93 -21.87
CA ARG A 152 11.30 16.11 -22.33
C ARG A 152 12.79 15.83 -22.42
N ARG A 153 13.34 15.07 -21.47
CA ARG A 153 14.76 14.67 -21.49
C ARG A 153 15.03 13.72 -22.66
N ASP A 154 14.20 12.71 -22.84
CA ASP A 154 14.32 11.75 -23.95
C ASP A 154 14.23 12.44 -25.31
N ALA A 155 13.24 13.31 -25.51
CA ALA A 155 13.10 14.06 -26.77
C ALA A 155 14.36 14.89 -27.10
N LYS A 156 15.00 15.51 -26.10
CA LYS A 156 16.27 16.23 -26.28
C LYS A 156 17.42 15.29 -26.63
N LEU A 157 17.52 14.14 -25.96
CA LEU A 157 18.56 13.14 -26.24
C LEU A 157 18.44 12.62 -27.68
N TYR A 158 17.24 12.26 -28.11
CA TYR A 158 17.00 11.81 -29.49
C TYR A 158 17.28 12.92 -30.51
N GLY A 159 16.84 14.16 -30.28
CA GLY A 159 17.14 15.29 -31.17
C GLY A 159 18.64 15.57 -31.30
N ASN A 160 19.38 15.49 -30.19
CA ASN A 160 20.84 15.64 -30.20
C ASN A 160 21.54 14.49 -30.93
N MET A 161 21.02 13.26 -30.83
CA MET A 161 21.56 12.10 -31.53
C MET A 161 21.31 12.18 -33.04
N ILE A 162 20.09 12.52 -33.46
CA ILE A 162 19.71 12.68 -34.87
C ILE A 162 20.54 13.80 -35.53
N SER A 163 20.66 14.96 -34.87
CA SER A 163 21.46 16.07 -35.40
C SER A 163 22.95 15.73 -35.52
N LYS A 164 23.46 14.83 -34.68
CA LYS A 164 24.85 14.35 -34.77
C LYS A 164 25.04 13.33 -35.89
N LEU A 165 24.06 12.46 -36.14
CA LEU A 165 24.07 11.52 -37.25
C LEU A 165 24.01 12.22 -38.61
N SER A 166 23.11 13.20 -38.77
CA SER A 166 23.03 14.00 -40.00
C SER A 166 24.36 14.71 -40.32
N LYS A 167 25.06 15.24 -39.30
CA LYS A 167 26.39 15.84 -39.50
C LYS A 167 27.47 14.85 -39.90
N LEU A 168 27.33 13.56 -39.53
CA LEU A 168 28.27 12.52 -39.93
C LEU A 168 28.03 12.11 -41.39
N GLU A 169 26.77 11.97 -41.80
CA GLU A 169 26.39 11.73 -43.21
C GLU A 169 26.89 12.88 -44.11
N ASP A 170 26.69 14.14 -43.71
CA ASP A 170 27.19 15.31 -44.45
C ASP A 170 28.72 15.33 -44.60
N THR A 171 29.46 14.74 -43.66
CA THR A 171 30.92 14.65 -43.74
C THR A 171 31.42 13.47 -44.58
N GLU A 172 30.72 12.34 -44.60
CA GLU A 172 31.08 11.17 -45.42
C GLU A 172 30.83 11.41 -46.92
N ASP A 173 29.75 12.13 -47.25
CA ASP A 173 29.47 12.53 -48.64
C ASP A 173 30.51 13.52 -49.18
N ASN A 174 31.00 14.44 -48.35
CA ASN A 174 32.05 15.39 -48.74
C ASN A 174 33.44 14.76 -48.90
N VAL A 175 33.73 13.66 -48.20
CA VAL A 175 35.01 12.93 -48.32
C VAL A 175 34.99 11.93 -49.48
N SER A 176 33.83 11.34 -49.80
CA SER A 176 33.68 10.41 -50.93
C SER A 176 33.57 11.11 -52.29
N SER A 177 33.40 12.44 -52.31
CA SER A 177 33.30 13.28 -53.50
C SER A 177 34.63 13.93 -53.94
N LEU A 178 35.74 13.63 -53.24
CA LEU A 178 37.11 14.09 -53.52
C LEU A 178 37.99 12.92 -53.97
#